data_AF-A0A6J6U3D7-F1
#
_entry.id   AF-A0A6J6U3D7-F1
#
_cell.length_a   1.000
_cell.length_b   1.000
_cell.length_c   1.000
_cell.angle_alpha   90.00
_cell.angle_beta   90.00
_cell.angle_gamma   90.00
#
_symmetry.space_group_name_H-M   'P 1'
#
loop_
_entity.id
_entity.type
_entity.pdbx_description
1 polymer ?
#
loop_
_entity_poly.entity_id
_entity_poly.type
_entity_poly.pdbx_seq_one_letter_code
_entity_poly.pdbx_strand_id
1 'polypeptide(L)'
;MNADTFQRSDLSTFVSTWNGDRVRILTATTLPFTSRSSVVASLLPWRIASTLEPRPGGLWELVWRQALAEGSLEAVYEAGPVIDCGTPQRYLQANMLFSGGESIIGEGAEVLGSLTRSVVWPGSTVGPSEHLVDAVRAGPRTMYVR
;
A
#
# COMPACT_ATOMS: atom_id res chain seq x y z
N MET A 1 -6.84 0.92 6.67
CA MET A 1 -5.74 0.56 5.73
C MET A 1 -5.18 1.84 5.14
N ASN A 2 -3.86 1.94 4.92
CA ASN A 2 -3.34 2.98 4.03
C ASN A 2 -3.54 2.50 2.58
N ALA A 3 -4.37 3.21 1.81
CA ALA A 3 -4.77 2.80 0.45
C ALA A 3 -3.59 2.72 -0.52
N ASP A 4 -2.55 3.50 -0.27
CA ASP A 4 -1.37 3.55 -1.14
C ASP A 4 -0.29 2.54 -0.72
N THR A 5 -0.52 1.72 0.32
CA THR A 5 0.47 0.76 0.81
C THR A 5 0.26 -0.63 0.21
N PHE A 6 1.28 -1.14 -0.48
CA PHE A 6 1.41 -2.55 -0.84
C PHE A 6 2.20 -3.31 0.24
N GLN A 7 1.59 -4.38 0.76
CA GLN A 7 2.21 -5.36 1.63
C GLN A 7 1.38 -6.67 1.58
N ARG A 8 1.98 -7.84 1.87
CA ARG A 8 1.39 -9.19 1.68
C ARG A 8 0.80 -9.84 2.94
N SER A 9 0.53 -9.08 3.99
CA SER A 9 0.03 -9.59 5.27
C SER A 9 -1.35 -10.15 5.13
N ASP A 10 -1.59 -11.19 5.93
CA ASP A 10 -2.94 -11.66 6.19
C ASP A 10 -3.64 -10.74 7.21
N LEU A 11 -4.48 -9.85 6.68
CA LEU A 11 -5.29 -8.95 7.52
C LEU A 11 -6.28 -9.69 8.41
N SER A 12 -6.68 -10.93 8.06
CA SER A 12 -7.59 -11.70 8.89
C SER A 12 -6.93 -12.08 10.22
N THR A 13 -5.68 -12.52 10.18
CA THR A 13 -4.86 -12.77 11.37
C THR A 13 -4.72 -11.50 12.21
N PHE A 14 -4.39 -10.36 11.58
CA PHE A 14 -4.25 -9.07 12.26
C PHE A 14 -5.52 -8.62 13.02
N VAL A 15 -6.70 -8.88 12.45
CA VAL A 15 -8.01 -8.51 13.02
C VAL A 15 -8.49 -9.53 14.06
N SER A 16 -8.26 -10.83 13.84
CA SER A 16 -8.88 -11.94 14.59
C SER A 16 -8.70 -11.87 16.12
N THR A 17 -7.58 -11.32 16.59
CA THR A 17 -7.24 -11.24 18.02
C THR A 17 -7.49 -9.85 18.62
N TRP A 18 -8.12 -8.95 17.87
CA TRP A 18 -8.35 -7.58 18.32
C TRP A 18 -9.68 -7.47 19.06
N ASN A 19 -9.62 -7.02 20.31
CA ASN A 19 -10.78 -6.93 21.20
C ASN A 19 -11.48 -5.55 21.17
N GLY A 20 -10.96 -4.57 20.43
CA GLY A 20 -11.52 -3.22 20.36
C GLY A 20 -11.06 -2.27 21.46
N ASP A 21 -10.22 -2.71 22.41
CA ASP A 21 -9.82 -1.86 23.56
C ASP A 21 -8.64 -0.95 23.23
N ARG A 22 -7.64 -1.45 22.49
CA ARG A 22 -6.42 -0.69 22.18
C ARG A 22 -6.38 -0.27 20.72
N VAL A 23 -5.68 0.83 20.45
CA VAL A 23 -5.25 1.11 19.07
C VAL A 23 -4.32 -0.02 18.66
N ARG A 24 -4.55 -0.62 17.50
CA ARG A 24 -3.66 -1.65 16.97
C ARG A 24 -3.07 -1.21 15.64
N ILE A 25 -1.76 -1.37 15.46
CA ILE A 25 -1.05 -1.02 14.22
C ILE A 25 -0.33 -2.25 13.69
N LEU A 26 -0.47 -2.50 12.39
CA LEU A 26 0.35 -3.45 11.65
C LEU A 26 1.54 -2.70 11.04
N THR A 27 2.76 -3.13 11.37
CA THR A 27 4.00 -2.51 10.90
C THR A 27 5.00 -3.56 10.44
N ALA A 28 5.80 -3.23 9.43
CA ALA A 28 6.99 -4.01 9.07
C ALA A 28 8.28 -3.39 9.62
N THR A 29 8.18 -2.31 10.40
CA THR A 29 9.33 -1.73 11.09
C THR A 29 9.54 -2.47 12.40
N THR A 30 10.75 -2.97 12.61
CA THR A 30 11.13 -3.63 13.87
C THR A 30 10.83 -2.75 15.06
N LEU A 31 10.28 -3.35 16.11
CA LEU A 31 9.86 -2.66 17.33
C LEU A 31 11.07 -2.09 18.10
N PRO A 32 10.91 -1.00 18.87
CA PRO A 32 9.63 -0.34 19.22
C PRO A 32 9.03 0.52 18.08
N PHE A 33 7.71 0.68 18.10
CA PHE A 33 7.00 1.54 17.15
C PHE A 33 7.30 3.03 17.42
N THR A 34 7.51 3.81 16.36
CA THR A 34 7.87 5.23 16.42
C THR A 34 7.17 6.03 15.32
N SER A 35 7.36 7.35 15.29
CA SER A 35 6.88 8.22 14.20
C SER A 35 7.48 7.89 12.83
N ARG A 36 8.58 7.13 12.78
CA ARG A 36 9.24 6.71 11.54
C ARG A 36 8.88 5.29 11.13
N SER A 37 8.05 4.60 11.91
CA SER A 37 7.63 3.25 11.61
C SER A 37 6.67 3.24 10.43
N SER A 38 6.84 2.25 9.55
CA SER A 38 5.87 1.94 8.50
C SER A 38 4.51 1.60 9.10
N VAL A 39 3.43 1.96 8.40
CA VAL A 39 2.07 1.62 8.80
C VAL A 39 1.37 0.96 7.61
N VAL A 40 1.05 -0.31 7.75
CA VAL A 40 0.27 -1.07 6.75
C VAL A 40 -1.22 -0.89 7.01
N ALA A 41 -1.60 -1.12 8.27
CA ALA A 41 -2.98 -1.06 8.73
C ALA A 41 -3.04 -0.48 10.14
N SER A 42 -4.17 0.11 10.50
CA SER A 42 -4.49 0.43 11.89
C SER A 42 -5.96 0.12 12.16
N LEU A 43 -6.23 -0.32 13.39
CA LEU A 43 -7.56 -0.50 13.95
C LEU A 43 -7.72 0.48 15.11
N LEU A 44 -8.80 1.25 15.05
CA LEU A 44 -9.14 2.24 16.06
C LEU A 44 -10.37 1.77 16.84
N PRO A 45 -10.33 1.76 18.18
CA PRO A 45 -11.53 1.60 18.99
C PRO A 45 -12.62 2.58 18.58
N TRP A 46 -13.90 2.15 18.57
CA TRP A 46 -15.01 3.02 18.18
C TRP A 46 -15.09 4.30 19.01
N ARG A 47 -14.78 4.22 20.32
CA ARG A 47 -14.73 5.38 21.23
C ARG A 47 -13.72 6.45 20.83
N ILE A 48 -12.70 6.09 20.03
CA ILE A 48 -11.72 7.03 19.46
C ILE A 48 -12.16 7.46 18.07
N ALA A 49 -12.56 6.51 17.22
CA ALA A 49 -12.98 6.81 15.85
C ALA A 49 -14.18 7.77 15.79
N SER A 50 -15.14 7.64 16.71
CA SER A 50 -16.33 8.50 16.78
C SER A 50 -16.05 9.94 17.23
N THR A 51 -14.87 10.24 17.76
CA THR A 51 -14.49 11.61 18.14
C THR A 51 -13.66 12.30 17.05
N LEU A 52 -13.39 11.63 15.93
CA LEU A 52 -12.63 12.22 14.83
C LEU A 52 -13.54 13.10 13.98
N GLU A 53 -13.11 14.34 13.77
CA GLU A 53 -13.76 15.25 12.83
C GLU A 53 -13.62 14.74 11.39
N PRO A 54 -14.68 14.85 10.55
CA PRO A 54 -14.68 14.39 9.16
C PRO A 54 -13.94 15.37 8.24
N ARG A 55 -12.68 15.68 8.57
CA ARG A 55 -11.81 16.61 7.85
C ARG A 55 -10.40 16.01 7.76
N PRO A 56 -9.62 16.36 6.71
CA PRO A 56 -8.26 15.84 6.56
C PRO A 56 -7.41 16.08 7.81
N GLY A 57 -6.72 15.03 8.26
CA GLY A 57 -5.87 15.06 9.45
C GLY A 57 -4.97 13.82 9.52
N GLY A 58 -3.84 13.96 10.22
CA GLY A 58 -2.88 12.86 10.42
C GLY A 58 -3.23 12.03 11.65
N LEU A 59 -3.35 10.71 11.46
CA LEU A 59 -3.63 9.78 12.57
C LEU A 59 -2.49 9.72 13.59
N TRP A 60 -1.26 10.06 13.18
CA TRP A 60 -0.13 10.17 14.12
C TRP A 60 -0.39 11.26 15.17
N GLU A 61 -0.71 12.47 14.71
CA GLU A 61 -0.94 13.63 15.56
C GLU A 61 -2.22 13.49 16.39
N LEU A 62 -3.28 12.95 15.76
CA LEU A 62 -4.62 12.88 16.35
C LEU A 62 -4.82 11.69 17.28
N VAL A 63 -4.10 10.58 17.08
CA VAL A 63 -4.37 9.32 17.79
C VAL A 63 -3.10 8.63 18.26
N TRP A 64 -2.21 8.24 17.33
CA TRP A 64 -1.18 7.26 17.62
C TRP A 64 -0.11 7.76 18.58
N ARG A 65 0.28 9.03 18.49
CA ARG A 65 1.30 9.62 19.39
C ARG A 65 0.87 9.55 20.85
N GLN A 66 -0.38 9.92 21.14
CA GLN A 66 -0.93 9.87 22.51
C GLN A 66 -1.13 8.42 22.97
N ALA A 67 -1.73 7.58 22.13
CA ALA A 67 -1.96 6.18 22.48
C ALA A 67 -0.64 5.42 22.76
N LEU A 68 0.43 5.75 22.02
CA LEU A 68 1.77 5.22 22.27
C LEU A 68 2.32 5.69 23.62
N ALA A 69 2.20 6.99 23.93
CA ALA A 69 2.68 7.56 25.20
C ALA A 69 1.93 7.00 26.42
N GLU A 70 0.66 6.66 26.27
CA GLU A 70 -0.20 6.10 27.33
C GLU A 70 -0.11 4.56 27.42
N GLY A 71 0.63 3.89 26.54
CA GLY A 71 0.68 2.43 26.48
C GLY A 71 -0.63 1.77 26.03
N SER A 72 -1.53 2.53 25.40
CA SER A 72 -2.83 2.09 24.87
C SER A 72 -2.77 1.73 23.37
N LEU A 73 -1.56 1.70 22.79
CA LEU A 73 -1.25 1.26 21.44
C LEU A 73 -0.52 -0.08 21.45
N GLU A 74 -1.01 -1.03 20.66
CA GLU A 74 -0.38 -2.32 20.37
C GLU A 74 0.17 -2.31 18.94
N ALA A 75 1.47 -2.53 18.79
CA ALA A 75 2.10 -2.68 17.48
C ALA A 75 2.35 -4.17 17.19
N VAL A 76 1.75 -4.66 16.10
CA VAL A 76 1.96 -6.00 15.55
C VAL A 76 3.03 -5.90 14.48
N TYR A 77 4.18 -6.52 14.73
CA TYR A 77 5.26 -6.60 13.77
C TYR A 77 5.04 -7.77 12.83
N GLU A 78 5.05 -7.50 11.53
CA GLU A 78 5.10 -8.54 10.50
C GLU A 78 6.17 -8.21 9.47
N ALA A 79 7.15 -9.10 9.34
CA ALA A 79 8.25 -8.91 8.42
C ALA A 79 7.74 -8.97 6.96
N GLY A 80 8.20 -8.03 6.15
CA GLY A 80 7.89 -8.02 4.73
C GLY A 80 8.12 -6.65 4.10
N PRO A 81 8.19 -6.59 2.78
CA PRO A 81 8.30 -5.32 2.08
C PRO A 81 7.02 -4.49 2.27
N VAL A 82 7.19 -3.24 2.67
CA VAL A 82 6.14 -2.21 2.67
C VAL A 82 6.51 -1.20 1.59
N ILE A 83 5.67 -1.09 0.57
CA ILE A 83 5.89 -0.18 -0.56
C ILE A 83 4.75 0.82 -0.59
N ASP A 84 5.09 2.09 -0.41
CA ASP A 84 4.19 3.22 -0.65
C ASP A 84 4.13 3.51 -2.15
N CYS A 85 2.98 3.26 -2.76
CA CYS A 85 2.70 3.36 -4.18
C CYS A 85 2.36 4.79 -4.63
N GLY A 86 2.61 5.82 -3.81
CA GLY A 86 2.35 7.22 -4.16
C GLY A 86 3.19 7.79 -5.31
N THR A 87 4.16 7.03 -5.85
CA THR A 87 4.93 7.42 -7.05
C THR A 87 4.89 6.32 -8.12
N PRO A 88 5.00 6.66 -9.42
CA PRO A 88 5.04 5.67 -10.50
C PRO A 88 6.14 4.61 -10.31
N GLN A 89 7.31 5.02 -9.81
CA GLN A 89 8.44 4.15 -9.51
C GLN A 89 8.04 3.08 -8.49
N ARG A 90 7.43 3.50 -7.39
CA ARG A 90 7.07 2.62 -6.28
C ARG A 90 5.86 1.77 -6.61
N TYR A 91 4.91 2.32 -7.35
CA TYR A 91 3.79 1.57 -7.91
C TYR A 91 4.29 0.44 -8.83
N LEU A 92 5.22 0.72 -9.75
CA LEU A 92 5.80 -0.31 -10.60
C LEU A 92 6.55 -1.35 -9.77
N GLN A 93 7.35 -0.92 -8.78
CA GLN A 93 8.05 -1.80 -7.86
C GLN A 93 7.09 -2.78 -7.14
N ALA A 94 5.96 -2.29 -6.64
CA ALA A 94 4.95 -3.11 -5.98
C ALA A 94 4.34 -4.15 -6.93
N ASN A 95 4.02 -3.75 -8.16
CA ASN A 95 3.49 -4.65 -9.18
C ASN A 95 4.51 -5.73 -9.57
N MET A 96 5.79 -5.37 -9.75
CA MET A 96 6.83 -6.36 -10.07
C MET A 96 7.04 -7.33 -8.92
N LEU A 97 7.01 -6.86 -7.69
CA LEU A 97 7.07 -7.74 -6.53
C LEU A 97 5.85 -8.69 -6.49
N PHE A 98 4.66 -8.17 -6.81
CA PHE A 98 3.41 -8.93 -6.86
C PHE A 98 3.45 -10.05 -7.91
N SER A 99 3.84 -9.72 -9.14
CA SER A 99 3.86 -10.64 -10.29
C SER A 99 5.08 -11.55 -10.37
N GLY A 100 6.08 -11.35 -9.50
CA GLY A 100 7.36 -12.07 -9.59
C GLY A 100 8.30 -11.54 -10.68
N GLY A 101 8.12 -10.29 -11.10
CA GLY A 101 8.92 -9.60 -12.12
C GLY A 101 8.28 -9.57 -13.51
N GLU A 102 7.16 -10.26 -13.69
CA GLU A 102 6.43 -10.30 -14.96
C GLU A 102 5.60 -9.04 -15.19
N SER A 103 5.36 -8.71 -16.45
CA SER A 103 4.46 -7.61 -16.80
C SER A 103 3.02 -7.93 -16.40
N ILE A 104 2.27 -6.91 -15.97
CA ILE A 104 0.86 -7.04 -15.57
C ILE A 104 -0.01 -6.42 -16.66
N ILE A 105 -0.97 -7.21 -17.14
CA ILE A 105 -1.91 -6.80 -18.18
C ILE A 105 -3.30 -6.77 -17.55
N GLY A 106 -3.87 -5.57 -17.47
CA GLY A 106 -5.21 -5.34 -16.95
C GLY A 106 -6.28 -5.91 -17.89
N GLU A 107 -7.44 -6.19 -17.32
CA GLU A 107 -8.58 -6.75 -18.06
C GLU A 107 -8.93 -5.91 -19.28
N GLY A 108 -9.11 -6.57 -20.43
CA GLY A 108 -9.46 -5.92 -21.69
C GLY A 108 -8.37 -5.05 -22.32
N ALA A 109 -7.14 -5.06 -21.80
CA ALA A 109 -6.01 -4.42 -22.47
C ALA A 109 -5.60 -5.21 -23.72
N GLU A 110 -5.23 -4.49 -24.78
CA GLU A 110 -4.77 -5.08 -26.04
C GLU A 110 -3.26 -4.83 -26.22
N VAL A 111 -2.48 -5.90 -26.30
CA VAL A 111 -1.01 -5.82 -26.43
C VAL A 111 -0.60 -6.45 -27.75
N LEU A 112 -0.35 -5.59 -28.75
CA LEU A 112 0.13 -5.98 -30.09
C LEU A 112 1.66 -5.86 -30.21
N GLY A 113 2.28 -5.05 -29.34
CA GLY A 113 3.73 -4.86 -29.23
C GLY A 113 4.37 -5.78 -28.19
N SER A 114 5.44 -5.32 -27.54
CA SER A 114 6.16 -6.08 -26.50
C SER A 114 6.27 -5.35 -25.17
N LEU A 115 6.34 -6.12 -24.08
CA LEU A 115 6.45 -5.62 -22.71
C LEU A 115 7.62 -6.28 -21.97
N THR A 116 8.34 -5.49 -21.19
CA THR A 116 9.30 -5.96 -20.20
C THR A 116 9.06 -5.19 -18.90
N ARG A 117 8.81 -5.90 -17.79
CA ARG A 117 8.60 -5.32 -16.45
C ARG A 117 7.66 -4.11 -16.46
N SER A 118 6.50 -4.25 -17.09
CA SER A 118 5.58 -3.13 -17.33
C SER A 118 4.18 -3.43 -16.81
N VAL A 119 3.40 -2.38 -16.54
CA VAL A 119 1.99 -2.49 -16.16
C VAL A 119 1.13 -1.82 -17.23
N VAL A 120 0.16 -2.53 -17.76
CA VAL A 120 -0.83 -2.02 -18.71
C VAL A 120 -2.18 -2.03 -18.03
N TRP A 121 -2.79 -0.87 -17.83
CA TRP A 121 -4.08 -0.75 -17.15
C TRP A 121 -5.23 -1.32 -18.00
N PRO A 122 -6.35 -1.71 -17.35
CA PRO A 122 -7.52 -2.20 -18.04
C PRO A 122 -7.94 -1.33 -19.24
N GLY A 123 -8.31 -1.97 -20.34
CA GLY A 123 -8.74 -1.31 -21.58
C GLY A 123 -7.67 -0.49 -22.31
N SER A 124 -6.40 -0.53 -21.90
CA SER A 124 -5.33 0.20 -22.59
C SER A 124 -4.77 -0.58 -23.77
N THR A 125 -4.23 0.12 -24.77
CA THR A 125 -3.61 -0.50 -25.95
C THR A 125 -2.10 -0.24 -25.98
N VAL A 126 -1.35 -1.26 -26.36
CA VAL A 126 0.07 -1.20 -26.73
C VAL A 126 0.17 -1.63 -28.19
N GLY A 127 0.47 -0.68 -29.07
CA GLY A 127 0.49 -0.85 -30.51
C GLY A 127 1.60 -1.79 -31.00
N PRO A 128 1.51 -2.28 -32.25
CA PRO A 128 2.40 -3.32 -32.79
C PRO A 128 3.87 -2.91 -32.89
N SER A 129 4.17 -1.60 -32.94
CA SER A 129 5.54 -1.07 -32.96
C SER A 129 6.04 -0.61 -31.60
N GLU A 130 5.26 -0.77 -30.54
CA GLU A 130 5.62 -0.30 -29.20
C GLU A 130 6.40 -1.36 -28.43
N HIS A 131 7.47 -0.92 -27.76
CA HIS A 131 8.29 -1.73 -26.86
C HIS A 131 8.36 -1.03 -25.51
N LEU A 132 7.54 -1.47 -24.55
CA LEU A 132 7.51 -0.87 -23.23
C LEU A 132 8.45 -1.63 -22.30
N VAL A 133 9.35 -0.87 -21.65
CA VAL A 133 10.29 -1.39 -20.66
C VAL A 133 10.22 -0.50 -19.44
N ASP A 134 10.01 -1.10 -18.28
CA ASP A 134 9.88 -0.38 -17.01
C ASP A 134 8.83 0.74 -17.10
N ALA A 135 7.63 0.43 -17.59
CA ALA A 135 6.63 1.42 -17.89
C ALA A 135 5.26 1.11 -17.27
N VAL A 136 4.46 2.17 -17.10
CA VAL A 136 3.04 2.09 -16.75
C VAL A 136 2.23 2.75 -17.86
N ARG A 137 1.39 1.97 -18.54
CA ARG A 137 0.43 2.40 -19.56
C ARG A 137 -0.95 2.53 -18.93
N ALA A 138 -1.51 3.74 -18.97
CA ALA A 138 -2.84 4.07 -18.46
C ALA A 138 -3.65 4.82 -19.52
N GLY A 139 -4.50 4.11 -20.24
CA GLY A 139 -5.22 4.63 -21.41
C GLY A 139 -4.24 5.15 -22.47
N PRO A 140 -4.33 6.42 -22.91
CA PRO A 140 -3.42 6.96 -23.92
C PRO A 140 -2.05 7.39 -23.36
N ARG A 141 -1.82 7.27 -22.04
CA ARG A 141 -0.61 7.79 -21.38
C ARG A 141 0.36 6.68 -21.06
N THR A 142 1.65 6.95 -21.27
CA THR A 142 2.76 6.08 -20.81
C THR A 142 3.68 6.85 -19.90
N MET A 143 3.96 6.27 -18.73
CA MET A 143 5.00 6.71 -17.83
C MET A 143 6.14 5.70 -17.89
N TYR A 144 7.32 6.15 -18.29
CA TYR A 144 8.54 5.34 -18.18
C TYR A 144 9.19 5.60 -16.82
N VAL A 145 9.56 4.53 -16.15
CA VAL A 145 10.18 4.51 -14.84
C VAL A 145 11.66 4.20 -15.05
N ARG A 146 12.53 5.17 -14.77
CA ARG A 146 13.98 4.97 -14.71
C ARG A 146 14.42 4.81 -13.27
#